data_AF-A0A7S1WPS1-F1
#
_entry.id   AF-A0A7S1WPS1-F1
#
_cell.length_a   1.000
_cell.length_b   1.000
_cell.length_c   1.000
_cell.angle_alpha   90.00
_cell.angle_beta   90.00
_cell.angle_gamma   90.00
#
_symmetry.space_group_name_H-M   'P 1'
#
loop_
_entity.id
_entity.type
_entity.pdbx_description
1 polymer ?
#
loop_
_entity_poly.entity_id
_entity_poly.type
_entity_poly.pdbx_seq_one_letter_code
_entity_poly.pdbx_strand_id
1 'polypeptide(L)'
;NSWDFAYNNWDDCDKDAFRNISGHRVKCGVGPGCKGGEFLISASSIAEDAAKSNITIISTWYNDHKAFLTHYDCFAGEELRYEKTAEVTIPSILRVVQEIHKRNPHVAILVMGLYPPTLDLQVVEAEIPWTRRLNSIVQEAVEKEPNTYFVNFELPGGDLEMYDRVHYGHPNCRGAKVMVHASLQRLYEAKVLTRSTRLVDPKVNMANPNCHLMEDAATCDTSALCWVAPAEGKCKPYSVGHKAIAAEVSTHDS
;
A
#
# COMPACT_ATOMS: atom_id res chain seq x y z
N ASN A 1 1.50 0.33 12.51
CA ASN A 1 0.56 -0.58 11.84
C ASN A 1 -0.86 -0.17 12.21
N SER A 2 -1.59 0.41 11.27
CA SER A 2 -3.04 0.55 11.33
C SER A 2 -3.72 -0.65 10.65
N TRP A 3 -5.00 -0.85 10.94
CA TRP A 3 -5.84 -1.92 10.38
C TRP A 3 -7.14 -1.27 9.93
N ASP A 4 -7.61 -1.56 8.72
CA ASP A 4 -8.68 -0.74 8.13
C ASP A 4 -10.04 -0.99 8.80
N PHE A 5 -10.28 -2.24 9.19
CA PHE A 5 -11.47 -2.67 9.95
C PHE A 5 -11.64 -2.01 11.32
N ALA A 6 -10.59 -1.39 11.86
CA ALA A 6 -10.64 -0.73 13.16
C ALA A 6 -11.18 0.72 13.06
N TYR A 7 -11.37 1.27 11.85
CA TYR A 7 -11.82 2.65 11.62
C TYR A 7 -13.33 2.88 11.73
N ASN A 8 -13.99 2.28 12.72
CA ASN A 8 -15.45 2.37 12.86
C ASN A 8 -15.87 2.56 14.33
N ASN A 9 -15.19 3.46 15.06
CA ASN A 9 -15.44 3.81 16.47
C ASN A 9 -15.86 2.61 17.37
N TRP A 10 -16.73 2.80 18.37
CA TRP A 10 -17.24 1.71 19.23
C TRP A 10 -18.60 1.15 18.74
N ASP A 11 -19.08 1.61 17.58
CA ASP A 11 -20.39 1.36 16.97
C ASP A 11 -21.52 0.86 17.89
N ASP A 12 -22.18 -0.28 17.65
CA ASP A 12 -21.92 -1.46 16.79
C ASP A 12 -20.92 -2.53 17.30
N CYS A 13 -20.16 -2.24 18.35
CA CYS A 13 -19.35 -3.23 19.08
C CYS A 13 -20.10 -3.87 20.27
N ASP A 14 -19.84 -5.16 20.49
CA ASP A 14 -20.27 -5.89 21.68
C ASP A 14 -19.46 -5.52 22.93
N LYS A 15 -19.94 -5.99 24.08
CA LYS A 15 -19.30 -5.82 25.41
C LYS A 15 -17.87 -6.37 25.49
N ASP A 16 -17.46 -7.26 24.58
CA ASP A 16 -16.14 -7.88 24.52
C ASP A 16 -15.21 -7.07 23.59
N ALA A 17 -15.67 -5.91 23.07
CA ALA A 17 -14.98 -5.04 22.13
C ALA A 17 -14.78 -5.65 20.72
N PHE A 18 -15.74 -6.44 20.24
CA PHE A 18 -15.79 -6.98 18.87
C PHE A 18 -17.08 -6.56 18.14
N ARG A 19 -17.02 -6.42 16.82
CA ARG A 19 -18.18 -6.23 15.94
C ARG A 19 -18.28 -7.36 14.92
N ASN A 20 -19.43 -7.52 14.26
CA ASN A 20 -19.58 -8.46 13.15
C ASN A 20 -19.27 -7.77 11.81
N ILE A 21 -18.33 -8.31 11.04
CA ILE A 21 -18.10 -7.94 9.63
C ILE A 21 -18.18 -9.22 8.81
N SER A 22 -19.13 -9.28 7.86
CA SER A 22 -19.35 -10.43 6.96
C SER A 22 -19.53 -11.81 7.61
N GLY A 23 -19.87 -11.86 8.91
CA GLY A 23 -19.96 -13.10 9.69
C GLY A 23 -18.83 -13.29 10.71
N HIS A 24 -17.72 -12.54 10.59
CA HIS A 24 -16.54 -12.65 11.44
C HIS A 24 -16.61 -11.73 12.65
N ARG A 25 -16.12 -12.18 13.82
CA ARG A 25 -15.94 -11.33 15.01
C ARG A 25 -14.63 -10.57 14.91
N VAL A 26 -14.70 -9.29 14.57
CA VAL A 26 -13.53 -8.43 14.35
C VAL A 26 -13.38 -7.44 15.50
N LYS A 27 -12.16 -7.32 16.03
CA LYS A 27 -11.86 -6.45 17.16
C LYS A 27 -12.03 -4.98 16.76
N CYS A 28 -12.71 -4.21 17.60
CA CYS A 28 -12.98 -2.80 17.32
C CYS A 28 -11.81 -1.85 17.63
N GLY A 29 -10.89 -2.27 18.50
CA GLY A 29 -9.75 -1.45 18.92
C GLY A 29 -8.67 -1.32 17.83
N VAL A 30 -8.16 -0.10 17.63
CA VAL A 30 -7.04 0.17 16.72
C VAL A 30 -5.69 -0.24 17.34
N GLY A 31 -4.64 -0.23 16.51
CA GLY A 31 -3.24 -0.35 16.94
C GLY A 31 -2.59 -1.71 16.62
N PRO A 32 -1.28 -1.86 16.84
CA PRO A 32 -0.57 -3.12 16.59
C PRO A 32 -1.23 -4.31 17.31
N GLY A 33 -1.65 -5.32 16.54
CA GLY A 33 -2.33 -6.50 17.09
C GLY A 33 -3.68 -6.26 17.76
N CYS A 34 -4.35 -5.15 17.42
CA CYS A 34 -5.64 -4.77 18.00
C CYS A 34 -5.62 -4.68 19.54
N LYS A 35 -4.46 -4.33 20.09
CA LYS A 35 -4.19 -4.11 21.52
C LYS A 35 -3.72 -2.67 21.74
N GLY A 36 -4.40 -1.95 22.63
CA GLY A 36 -3.88 -0.69 23.21
C GLY A 36 -4.20 0.62 22.47
N GLY A 37 -5.04 0.62 21.44
CA GLY A 37 -5.56 1.87 20.87
C GLY A 37 -6.64 2.52 21.74
N GLU A 38 -6.26 3.46 22.61
CA GLU A 38 -7.22 4.31 23.35
C GLU A 38 -7.97 5.29 22.42
N PHE A 39 -7.32 5.69 21.32
CA PHE A 39 -7.88 6.61 20.33
C PHE A 39 -8.57 5.83 19.22
N LEU A 40 -9.89 5.95 19.13
CA LEU A 40 -10.64 5.52 17.96
C LEU A 40 -10.72 6.64 16.93
N ILE A 41 -10.61 6.26 15.65
CA ILE A 41 -10.90 7.12 14.52
C ILE A 41 -12.08 6.48 13.79
N SER A 42 -13.18 7.22 13.60
CA SER A 42 -14.29 6.74 12.76
C SER A 42 -14.02 7.04 11.29
N ALA A 43 -14.59 6.23 10.40
CA ALA A 43 -14.66 6.50 8.97
C ALA A 43 -15.27 7.88 8.69
N SER A 44 -16.27 8.29 9.48
CA SER A 44 -16.89 9.62 9.38
C SER A 44 -15.95 10.77 9.74
N SER A 45 -14.97 10.60 10.64
CA SER A 45 -13.94 11.59 10.96
C SER A 45 -12.77 11.57 9.96
N ILE A 46 -12.41 10.41 9.40
CA ILE A 46 -11.48 10.34 8.25
C ILE A 46 -12.08 11.14 7.07
N ALA A 47 -13.37 10.93 6.81
CA ALA A 47 -14.11 11.62 5.77
C ALA A 47 -14.20 13.15 5.96
N GLU A 48 -14.08 13.68 7.18
CA GLU A 48 -14.09 15.14 7.42
C GLU A 48 -12.90 15.85 6.81
N ASP A 49 -11.76 15.17 6.68
CA ASP A 49 -10.59 15.71 6.02
C ASP A 49 -10.48 15.24 4.58
N ALA A 50 -10.61 13.93 4.35
CA ALA A 50 -10.49 13.31 3.04
C ALA A 50 -11.51 13.83 2.00
N ALA A 51 -12.68 14.31 2.41
CA ALA A 51 -13.67 14.89 1.51
C ALA A 51 -13.31 16.30 0.99
N LYS A 52 -12.32 16.98 1.60
CA LYS A 52 -11.84 18.31 1.16
C LYS A 52 -10.84 18.22 0.00
N SER A 53 -10.23 17.06 -0.21
CA SER A 53 -9.23 16.80 -1.25
C SER A 53 -9.88 16.53 -2.61
N ASN A 54 -9.19 16.84 -3.71
CA ASN A 54 -9.61 16.38 -5.04
C ASN A 54 -9.27 14.90 -5.26
N ILE A 55 -8.17 14.42 -4.66
CA ILE A 55 -7.69 13.05 -4.72
C ILE A 55 -7.37 12.61 -3.30
N THR A 56 -7.90 11.46 -2.88
CA THR A 56 -7.59 10.82 -1.58
C THR A 56 -6.97 9.45 -1.83
N ILE A 57 -6.00 9.04 -1.01
CA ILE A 57 -5.33 7.74 -1.10
C ILE A 57 -5.61 6.92 0.17
N ILE A 58 -6.09 5.69 0.00
CA ILE A 58 -6.29 4.69 1.06
C ILE A 58 -5.20 3.62 0.91
N SER A 59 -4.36 3.49 1.93
CA SER A 59 -3.18 2.59 1.96
C SER A 59 -3.01 1.86 3.30
N THR A 60 -4.09 1.76 4.06
CA THR A 60 -4.13 1.33 5.47
C THR A 60 -4.36 -0.16 5.67
N TRP A 61 -5.05 -0.82 4.73
CA TRP A 61 -5.43 -2.23 4.79
C TRP A 61 -4.28 -3.24 4.63
N TYR A 62 -3.05 -2.78 4.35
CA TYR A 62 -1.90 -3.66 4.14
C TYR A 62 -1.57 -4.58 5.33
N ASN A 63 -2.05 -4.25 6.53
CA ASN A 63 -1.81 -5.07 7.70
C ASN A 63 -2.88 -6.14 7.90
N ASP A 64 -4.06 -6.05 7.28
CA ASP A 64 -5.22 -6.92 7.56
C ASP A 64 -4.90 -8.42 7.39
N HIS A 65 -4.09 -8.79 6.40
CA HIS A 65 -3.60 -10.17 6.21
C HIS A 65 -2.57 -10.63 7.28
N LYS A 66 -1.96 -9.70 8.02
CA LYS A 66 -0.90 -9.93 9.01
C LYS A 66 -1.43 -10.26 10.40
N ALA A 67 -2.74 -10.50 10.57
CA ALA A 67 -3.34 -10.86 11.86
C ALA A 67 -2.73 -12.13 12.50
N PHE A 68 -2.08 -12.99 11.69
CA PHE A 68 -1.30 -14.13 12.17
C PHE A 68 -0.15 -13.73 13.11
N LEU A 69 0.46 -12.54 12.92
CA LEU A 69 1.53 -12.02 13.79
C LEU A 69 1.05 -11.79 15.24
N THR A 70 -0.25 -11.73 15.44
CA THR A 70 -0.89 -11.44 16.72
C THR A 70 -1.89 -12.54 17.07
N HIS A 71 -1.56 -13.78 16.69
CA HIS A 71 -2.35 -15.01 16.95
C HIS A 71 -3.84 -14.90 16.60
N TYR A 72 -4.18 -14.08 15.60
CA TYR A 72 -5.55 -13.76 15.19
C TYR A 72 -6.43 -13.13 16.29
N ASP A 73 -5.83 -12.48 17.29
CA ASP A 73 -6.54 -11.71 18.34
C ASP A 73 -7.51 -10.67 17.75
N CYS A 74 -7.13 -10.07 16.62
CA CYS A 74 -7.95 -9.15 15.83
C CYS A 74 -9.24 -9.77 15.27
N PHE A 75 -9.29 -11.11 15.10
CA PHE A 75 -10.41 -11.87 14.55
C PHE A 75 -10.96 -12.89 15.56
N ALA A 76 -10.81 -12.62 16.86
CA ALA A 76 -11.24 -13.48 17.97
C ALA A 76 -10.68 -14.92 17.90
N GLY A 77 -9.49 -15.10 17.32
CA GLY A 77 -8.85 -16.39 17.10
C GLY A 77 -9.20 -17.07 15.77
N GLU A 78 -10.06 -16.49 14.92
CA GLU A 78 -10.35 -17.05 13.60
C GLU A 78 -9.16 -16.85 12.64
N GLU A 79 -8.68 -17.96 12.06
CA GLU A 79 -7.57 -17.95 11.09
C GLU A 79 -7.98 -17.44 9.70
N LEU A 80 -8.32 -16.15 9.60
CA LEU A 80 -8.44 -15.46 8.31
C LEU A 80 -7.03 -15.24 7.73
N ARG A 81 -6.70 -15.99 6.69
CA ARG A 81 -5.41 -15.93 5.97
C ARG A 81 -5.62 -15.55 4.50
N TYR A 82 -4.60 -14.92 3.91
CA TYR A 82 -4.49 -14.63 2.48
C TYR A 82 -5.79 -14.03 1.89
N GLU A 83 -6.37 -14.62 0.85
CA GLU A 83 -7.56 -14.10 0.18
C GLU A 83 -8.79 -14.05 1.10
N LYS A 84 -8.86 -14.86 2.16
CA LYS A 84 -10.00 -14.87 3.09
C LYS A 84 -10.08 -13.56 3.89
N THR A 85 -8.99 -12.82 4.08
CA THR A 85 -9.08 -11.53 4.78
C THR A 85 -9.88 -10.48 4.00
N ALA A 86 -10.08 -10.68 2.68
CA ALA A 86 -10.97 -9.85 1.87
C ALA A 86 -12.40 -9.77 2.42
N GLU A 87 -12.88 -10.82 3.10
CA GLU A 87 -14.22 -10.87 3.73
C GLU A 87 -14.40 -9.76 4.80
N VAL A 88 -13.30 -9.33 5.44
CA VAL A 88 -13.27 -8.24 6.43
C VAL A 88 -12.74 -6.93 5.83
N THR A 89 -11.69 -7.01 5.00
CA THR A 89 -11.04 -5.85 4.37
C THR A 89 -11.99 -5.07 3.46
N ILE A 90 -12.74 -5.76 2.59
CA ILE A 90 -13.59 -5.09 1.58
C ILE A 90 -14.69 -4.23 2.22
N PRO A 91 -15.53 -4.73 3.15
CA PRO A 91 -16.52 -3.89 3.83
C PRO A 91 -15.91 -2.70 4.57
N SER A 92 -14.68 -2.84 5.06
CA SER A 92 -13.97 -1.79 5.81
C SER A 92 -13.55 -0.65 4.88
N ILE A 93 -12.88 -0.97 3.77
CA ILE A 93 -12.48 0.02 2.75
C ILE A 93 -13.73 0.70 2.16
N LEU A 94 -14.74 -0.10 1.79
CA LEU A 94 -15.99 0.43 1.21
C LEU A 94 -16.70 1.40 2.15
N ARG A 95 -16.71 1.14 3.46
CA ARG A 95 -17.29 2.07 4.46
C ARG A 95 -16.54 3.41 4.48
N VAL A 96 -15.20 3.40 4.43
CA VAL A 96 -14.40 4.63 4.37
C VAL A 96 -14.66 5.40 3.07
N VAL A 97 -14.68 4.70 1.93
CA VAL A 97 -15.03 5.25 0.61
C VAL A 97 -16.42 5.92 0.64
N GLN A 98 -17.43 5.20 1.12
CA GLN A 98 -18.82 5.67 1.17
C GLN A 98 -19.00 6.88 2.08
N GLU A 99 -18.36 6.93 3.27
CA GLU A 99 -18.43 8.11 4.14
C GLU A 99 -17.71 9.33 3.53
N ILE A 100 -16.62 9.14 2.76
CA ILE A 100 -15.99 10.22 1.98
C ILE A 100 -16.95 10.73 0.90
N HIS A 101 -17.50 9.85 0.06
CA HIS A 101 -18.36 10.24 -1.06
C HIS A 101 -19.72 10.80 -0.63
N LYS A 102 -20.25 10.37 0.50
CA LYS A 102 -21.42 10.97 1.15
C LYS A 102 -21.21 12.44 1.53
N ARG A 103 -19.96 12.85 1.83
CA ARG A 103 -19.60 14.25 2.09
C ARG A 103 -19.21 14.99 0.80
N ASN A 104 -18.50 14.35 -0.12
CA ASN A 104 -18.14 14.90 -1.41
C ASN A 104 -18.02 13.79 -2.49
N PRO A 105 -19.01 13.63 -3.38
CA PRO A 105 -19.01 12.56 -4.39
C PRO A 105 -18.02 12.80 -5.54
N HIS A 106 -17.34 13.94 -5.58
CA HIS A 106 -16.37 14.31 -6.62
C HIS A 106 -14.91 13.99 -6.27
N VAL A 107 -14.63 13.43 -5.08
CA VAL A 107 -13.28 12.99 -4.72
C VAL A 107 -12.91 11.75 -5.51
N ALA A 108 -11.78 11.80 -6.22
CA ALA A 108 -11.15 10.60 -6.78
C ALA A 108 -10.44 9.83 -5.66
N ILE A 109 -10.92 8.63 -5.32
CA ILE A 109 -10.31 7.80 -4.28
C ILE A 109 -9.43 6.74 -4.93
N LEU A 110 -8.16 6.71 -4.53
CA LEU A 110 -7.21 5.65 -4.89
C LEU A 110 -7.10 4.65 -3.74
N VAL A 111 -7.52 3.41 -3.97
CA VAL A 111 -7.23 2.29 -3.06
C VAL A 111 -5.95 1.63 -3.53
N MET A 112 -4.89 1.71 -2.74
CA MET A 112 -3.59 1.14 -3.10
C MET A 112 -3.60 -0.39 -2.95
N GLY A 113 -3.07 -1.10 -3.94
CA GLY A 113 -2.85 -2.55 -3.85
C GLY A 113 -1.82 -2.94 -2.80
N LEU A 114 -2.02 -4.09 -2.17
CA LEU A 114 -1.04 -4.69 -1.26
C LEU A 114 0.23 -5.05 -2.03
N TYR A 115 1.37 -4.58 -1.54
CA TYR A 115 2.69 -5.04 -1.97
C TYR A 115 3.02 -6.41 -1.32
N PRO A 116 3.78 -7.29 -1.99
CA PRO A 116 4.10 -8.61 -1.47
C PRO A 116 4.91 -8.58 -0.15
N PRO A 117 5.01 -9.70 0.57
CA PRO A 117 5.97 -9.85 1.68
C PRO A 117 7.44 -9.66 1.27
N THR A 118 8.28 -9.46 2.30
CA THR A 118 9.74 -9.32 2.14
C THR A 118 10.51 -10.31 3.01
N LEU A 119 11.65 -10.75 2.49
CA LEU A 119 12.76 -11.39 3.21
C LEU A 119 14.04 -10.69 2.74
N ASP A 120 14.99 -10.43 3.64
CA ASP A 120 16.30 -9.83 3.34
C ASP A 120 16.28 -8.60 2.41
N LEU A 121 15.29 -7.71 2.62
CA LEU A 121 15.04 -6.47 1.86
C LEU A 121 14.54 -6.66 0.42
N GLN A 122 14.27 -7.90 0.01
CA GLN A 122 13.85 -8.31 -1.34
C GLN A 122 12.38 -8.76 -1.34
N VAL A 123 11.79 -8.92 -2.53
CA VAL A 123 10.42 -9.46 -2.70
C VAL A 123 10.44 -10.99 -2.53
N VAL A 124 9.54 -11.54 -1.72
CA VAL A 124 9.36 -13.00 -1.67
C VAL A 124 8.50 -13.45 -2.85
N GLU A 125 9.13 -13.90 -3.93
CA GLU A 125 8.42 -14.22 -5.19
C GLU A 125 7.32 -15.29 -5.03
N ALA A 126 7.52 -16.26 -4.13
CA ALA A 126 6.54 -17.31 -3.82
C ALA A 126 5.20 -16.76 -3.29
N GLU A 127 5.20 -15.55 -2.73
CA GLU A 127 4.03 -14.90 -2.12
C GLU A 127 3.28 -13.99 -3.13
N ILE A 128 3.86 -13.74 -4.32
CA ILE A 128 3.24 -12.91 -5.36
C ILE A 128 1.88 -13.46 -5.83
N PRO A 129 1.68 -14.79 -6.07
CA PRO A 129 0.42 -15.30 -6.62
C PRO A 129 -0.81 -15.02 -5.74
N TRP A 130 -0.73 -15.22 -4.42
CA TRP A 130 -1.85 -14.93 -3.53
C TRP A 130 -2.03 -13.41 -3.34
N THR A 131 -0.92 -12.65 -3.31
CA THR A 131 -0.98 -11.17 -3.21
C THR A 131 -1.73 -10.58 -4.41
N ARG A 132 -1.40 -11.02 -5.63
CA ARG A 132 -2.13 -10.64 -6.86
C ARG A 132 -3.61 -11.04 -6.78
N ARG A 133 -3.93 -12.21 -6.23
CA ARG A 133 -5.32 -12.70 -6.13
C ARG A 133 -6.14 -11.91 -5.12
N LEU A 134 -5.59 -11.62 -3.93
CA LEU A 134 -6.21 -10.72 -2.95
C LEU A 134 -6.42 -9.32 -3.52
N ASN A 135 -5.41 -8.74 -4.19
CA ASN A 135 -5.53 -7.45 -4.87
C ASN A 135 -6.65 -7.46 -5.93
N SER A 136 -6.77 -8.52 -6.73
CA SER A 136 -7.83 -8.66 -7.74
C SER A 136 -9.24 -8.69 -7.13
N ILE A 137 -9.43 -9.41 -6.01
CA ILE A 137 -10.71 -9.51 -5.30
C ILE A 137 -11.08 -8.14 -4.68
N VAL A 138 -10.12 -7.45 -4.05
CA VAL A 138 -10.34 -6.10 -3.51
C VAL A 138 -10.64 -5.11 -4.64
N GLN A 139 -9.89 -5.15 -5.75
CA GLN A 139 -10.13 -4.32 -6.93
C GLN A 139 -11.57 -4.48 -7.45
N GLU A 140 -12.02 -5.71 -7.70
CA GLU A 140 -13.35 -5.98 -8.23
C GLU A 140 -14.47 -5.47 -7.30
N ALA A 141 -14.22 -5.38 -6.00
CA ALA A 141 -15.17 -4.82 -5.05
C ALA A 141 -15.13 -3.28 -5.00
N VAL A 142 -13.95 -2.66 -4.88
CA VAL A 142 -13.85 -1.20 -4.69
C VAL A 142 -14.14 -0.40 -5.96
N GLU A 143 -13.85 -0.94 -7.15
CA GLU A 143 -14.14 -0.27 -8.43
C GLU A 143 -15.63 -0.33 -8.82
N LYS A 144 -16.51 -0.90 -7.97
CA LYS A 144 -17.97 -0.77 -8.06
C LYS A 144 -18.48 0.55 -7.47
N GLU A 145 -17.70 1.21 -6.61
CA GLU A 145 -18.03 2.53 -6.08
C GLU A 145 -17.65 3.64 -7.09
N PRO A 146 -18.48 4.68 -7.26
CA PRO A 146 -18.20 5.76 -8.20
C PRO A 146 -16.94 6.52 -7.80
N ASN A 147 -16.13 6.95 -8.78
CA ASN A 147 -14.88 7.69 -8.56
C ASN A 147 -13.86 6.98 -7.62
N THR A 148 -13.99 5.67 -7.43
CA THR A 148 -13.02 4.83 -6.73
C THR A 148 -12.22 4.01 -7.72
N TYR A 149 -10.89 4.01 -7.55
CA TYR A 149 -9.96 3.36 -8.47
C TYR A 149 -8.93 2.55 -7.68
N PHE A 150 -8.72 1.30 -8.08
CA PHE A 150 -7.70 0.46 -7.47
C PHE A 150 -6.35 0.69 -8.17
N VAL A 151 -5.30 0.95 -7.39
CA VAL A 151 -3.93 1.10 -7.90
C VAL A 151 -3.22 -0.23 -7.77
N ASN A 152 -3.26 -1.02 -8.85
CA ASN A 152 -2.51 -2.27 -8.95
C ASN A 152 -1.07 -1.99 -9.41
N PHE A 153 -0.10 -2.67 -8.80
CA PHE A 153 1.32 -2.56 -9.13
C PHE A 153 2.07 -3.82 -8.71
N GLU A 154 3.27 -4.01 -9.25
CA GLU A 154 4.11 -5.16 -8.96
C GLU A 154 5.54 -4.70 -8.70
N LEU A 155 6.08 -5.07 -7.54
CA LEU A 155 7.49 -4.84 -7.22
C LEU A 155 8.32 -5.95 -7.89
N PRO A 156 9.40 -5.63 -8.62
CA PRO A 156 10.22 -6.64 -9.26
C PRO A 156 10.95 -7.51 -8.22
N GLY A 157 11.01 -8.81 -8.51
CA GLY A 157 11.84 -9.79 -7.77
C GLY A 157 13.30 -9.80 -8.29
N GLY A 158 13.91 -10.99 -8.34
CA GLY A 158 15.25 -11.19 -8.87
C GLY A 158 16.34 -10.50 -8.06
N ASP A 159 16.40 -10.80 -6.75
CA ASP A 159 17.39 -10.29 -5.78
C ASP A 159 17.43 -8.75 -5.58
N LEU A 160 16.47 -8.01 -6.14
CA LEU A 160 16.44 -6.55 -6.03
C LEU A 160 15.99 -6.08 -4.64
N GLU A 161 16.79 -5.19 -4.04
CA GLU A 161 16.42 -4.49 -2.80
C GLU A 161 15.28 -3.49 -3.05
N MET A 162 14.07 -3.89 -2.64
CA MET A 162 12.82 -3.12 -2.81
C MET A 162 12.23 -2.62 -1.48
N TYR A 163 12.75 -3.09 -0.33
CA TYR A 163 12.28 -2.74 1.01
C TYR A 163 13.29 -1.93 1.82
N ASP A 164 12.77 -1.19 2.80
CA ASP A 164 13.51 -0.20 3.59
C ASP A 164 14.35 -0.87 4.69
N ARG A 165 15.54 -0.30 4.93
CA ARG A 165 16.52 -0.84 5.90
C ARG A 165 16.24 -0.45 7.35
N VAL A 166 15.40 0.55 7.58
CA VAL A 166 15.04 1.05 8.92
C VAL A 166 13.64 0.57 9.31
N HIS A 167 12.70 0.58 8.37
CA HIS A 167 11.31 0.22 8.57
C HIS A 167 10.99 -1.11 7.91
N TYR A 168 11.31 -2.21 8.60
CA TYR A 168 11.08 -3.57 8.10
C TYR A 168 9.67 -3.75 7.51
N GLY A 169 9.58 -4.41 6.36
CA GLY A 169 8.31 -4.65 5.66
C GLY A 169 7.67 -3.44 4.99
N HIS A 170 8.38 -2.31 4.86
CA HIS A 170 7.92 -1.15 4.08
C HIS A 170 8.75 -1.00 2.79
N PRO A 171 8.15 -0.61 1.65
CA PRO A 171 8.89 -0.35 0.42
C PRO A 171 9.89 0.80 0.59
N ASN A 172 11.08 0.66 0.00
CA ASN A 172 12.11 1.70 -0.03
C ASN A 172 11.84 2.73 -1.15
N CYS A 173 12.78 3.64 -1.44
CA CYS A 173 12.57 4.65 -2.49
C CYS A 173 12.24 4.04 -3.86
N ARG A 174 12.85 2.90 -4.24
CA ARG A 174 12.56 2.19 -5.49
C ARG A 174 11.15 1.62 -5.50
N GLY A 175 10.73 1.00 -4.39
CA GLY A 175 9.37 0.48 -4.26
C GLY A 175 8.32 1.58 -4.27
N ALA A 176 8.57 2.67 -3.54
CA ALA A 176 7.74 3.87 -3.56
C ALA A 176 7.64 4.51 -4.96
N LYS A 177 8.73 4.53 -5.73
CA LYS A 177 8.72 5.00 -7.13
C LYS A 177 7.74 4.18 -7.99
N VAL A 178 7.78 2.84 -7.89
CA VAL A 178 6.84 1.96 -8.62
C VAL A 178 5.39 2.27 -8.23
N MET A 179 5.11 2.41 -6.93
CA MET A 179 3.77 2.75 -6.42
C MET A 179 3.28 4.11 -6.93
N VAL A 180 4.15 5.14 -6.93
CA VAL A 180 3.80 6.48 -7.42
C VAL A 180 3.49 6.47 -8.92
N HIS A 181 4.30 5.79 -9.74
CA HIS A 181 4.03 5.68 -11.17
C HIS A 181 2.72 4.95 -11.47
N ALA A 182 2.41 3.88 -10.73
CA ALA A 182 1.13 3.17 -10.85
C ALA A 182 -0.06 4.09 -10.49
N SER A 183 0.04 4.87 -9.41
CA SER A 183 -1.02 5.84 -9.04
C SER A 183 -1.24 6.89 -10.12
N LEU A 184 -0.16 7.47 -10.67
CA LEU A 184 -0.24 8.47 -11.74
C LEU A 184 -0.83 7.88 -13.03
N GLN A 185 -0.44 6.66 -13.40
CA GLN A 185 -1.00 5.94 -14.53
C GLN A 185 -2.51 5.67 -14.32
N ARG A 186 -2.90 5.14 -13.16
CA ARG A 186 -4.31 4.82 -12.85
C ARG A 186 -5.21 6.06 -12.91
N LEU A 187 -4.75 7.19 -12.39
CA LEU A 187 -5.44 8.49 -12.46
C LEU A 187 -5.57 9.02 -13.90
N TYR A 188 -4.56 8.81 -14.74
CA TYR A 188 -4.60 9.20 -16.14
C TYR A 188 -5.54 8.30 -16.97
N GLU A 189 -5.52 6.99 -16.75
CA GLU A 189 -6.46 6.04 -17.36
C GLU A 189 -7.92 6.32 -16.94
N ALA A 190 -8.13 6.69 -15.68
CA ALA A 190 -9.40 7.18 -15.16
C ALA A 190 -9.81 8.58 -15.68
N LYS A 191 -8.92 9.28 -16.42
CA LYS A 191 -9.09 10.66 -16.91
C LYS A 191 -9.24 11.72 -15.82
N VAL A 192 -8.80 11.41 -14.59
CA VAL A 192 -8.69 12.37 -13.48
C VAL A 192 -7.51 13.31 -13.72
N LEU A 193 -6.39 12.77 -14.25
CA LEU A 193 -5.26 13.56 -14.73
C LEU A 193 -5.27 13.63 -16.26
N THR A 194 -4.94 14.81 -16.81
CA THR A 194 -4.83 15.03 -18.26
C THR A 194 -3.54 14.48 -18.86
N ARG A 195 -2.54 14.18 -18.02
CA ARG A 195 -1.21 13.66 -18.39
C ARG A 195 -0.65 12.80 -17.24
N SER A 196 0.19 11.82 -17.59
CA SER A 196 1.03 11.07 -16.66
C SER A 196 2.42 10.88 -17.26
N THR A 197 3.39 10.43 -16.47
CA THR A 197 4.64 9.86 -16.96
C THR A 197 4.32 8.72 -17.93
N ARG A 198 4.89 8.77 -19.14
CA ARG A 198 4.79 7.66 -20.09
C ARG A 198 5.70 6.53 -19.61
N LEU A 199 5.13 5.35 -19.40
CA LEU A 199 5.90 4.13 -19.13
C LEU A 199 5.97 3.28 -20.41
N VAL A 200 7.00 2.44 -20.50
CA VAL A 200 7.13 1.36 -21.50
C VAL A 200 6.78 0.02 -20.84
N ASP A 201 6.94 -1.11 -21.53
CA ASP A 201 6.62 -2.43 -20.96
C ASP A 201 7.43 -2.69 -19.65
N PRO A 202 6.77 -2.77 -18.48
CA PRO A 202 7.45 -3.00 -17.22
C PRO A 202 8.08 -4.39 -17.15
N LYS A 203 7.57 -5.40 -17.88
CA LYS A 203 8.16 -6.75 -17.89
C LYS A 203 9.58 -6.77 -18.43
N VAL A 204 9.90 -5.84 -19.33
CA VAL A 204 11.22 -5.70 -19.94
C VAL A 204 12.10 -4.73 -19.15
N ASN A 205 11.52 -3.63 -18.62
CA ASN A 205 12.32 -2.50 -18.15
C ASN A 205 12.28 -2.23 -16.64
N MET A 206 11.32 -2.78 -15.87
CA MET A 206 11.18 -2.53 -14.43
C MET A 206 12.46 -2.86 -13.63
N ALA A 207 13.15 -3.94 -14.00
CA ALA A 207 14.37 -4.41 -13.37
C ALA A 207 15.66 -3.99 -14.10
N ASN A 208 15.59 -3.16 -15.16
CA ASN A 208 16.74 -2.87 -16.02
C ASN A 208 17.75 -1.93 -15.31
N PRO A 209 18.99 -2.37 -15.01
CA PRO A 209 19.97 -1.58 -14.26
C PRO A 209 20.79 -0.62 -15.15
N ASN A 210 20.65 -0.72 -16.48
CA ASN A 210 21.54 -0.05 -17.44
C ASN A 210 21.15 1.41 -17.70
N CYS A 211 20.95 2.20 -16.65
CA CYS A 211 20.45 3.58 -16.73
C CYS A 211 21.27 4.46 -17.70
N HIS A 212 22.58 4.23 -17.79
CA HIS A 212 23.47 4.99 -18.69
C HIS A 212 23.29 4.69 -20.19
N LEU A 213 22.57 3.61 -20.54
CA LEU A 213 22.20 3.25 -21.92
C LEU A 213 20.77 3.68 -22.28
N MET A 214 20.02 4.25 -21.34
CA MET A 214 18.64 4.69 -21.56
C MET A 214 18.63 6.14 -22.05
N GLU A 215 18.46 6.31 -23.36
CA GLU A 215 18.37 7.64 -23.99
C GLU A 215 16.98 8.29 -23.85
N ASP A 216 15.93 7.49 -23.65
CA ASP A 216 14.56 7.99 -23.51
C ASP A 216 14.06 7.98 -22.06
N ALA A 217 13.29 9.01 -21.72
CA ALA A 217 12.76 9.21 -20.38
C ALA A 217 11.75 8.13 -19.96
N ALA A 218 11.00 7.53 -20.89
CA ALA A 218 9.97 6.56 -20.57
C ALA A 218 10.58 5.22 -20.11
N THR A 219 11.61 4.73 -20.80
CA THR A 219 12.41 3.58 -20.37
C THR A 219 13.08 3.84 -19.02
N CYS A 220 13.65 5.04 -18.84
CA CYS A 220 14.30 5.43 -17.59
C CYS A 220 13.33 5.48 -16.39
N ASP A 221 12.16 6.07 -16.56
CA ASP A 221 11.15 6.17 -15.50
C ASP A 221 10.47 4.81 -15.24
N THR A 222 10.39 3.93 -16.23
CA THR A 222 9.86 2.56 -16.05
C THR A 222 10.75 1.69 -15.17
N SER A 223 12.08 1.87 -15.20
CA SER A 223 12.98 1.10 -14.33
C SER A 223 12.90 1.56 -12.88
N ALA A 224 12.65 0.64 -11.94
CA ALA A 224 12.75 0.90 -10.51
C ALA A 224 14.17 1.26 -10.06
N LEU A 225 15.18 0.94 -10.88
CA LEU A 225 16.61 1.15 -10.59
C LEU A 225 17.17 2.45 -11.19
N CYS A 226 16.38 3.19 -11.96
CA CYS A 226 16.82 4.41 -12.67
C CYS A 226 15.90 5.61 -12.39
N TRP A 227 16.31 6.81 -12.77
CA TRP A 227 15.48 8.03 -12.75
C TRP A 227 16.03 9.09 -13.71
N VAL A 228 15.17 9.93 -14.28
CA VAL A 228 15.60 11.09 -15.07
C VAL A 228 16.02 12.21 -14.13
N ALA A 229 17.30 12.56 -14.12
CA ALA A 229 17.84 13.62 -13.28
C ALA A 229 17.43 15.03 -13.83
N PRO A 230 16.57 15.81 -13.13
CA PRO A 230 15.95 17.01 -13.71
C PRO A 230 16.94 18.10 -14.16
N ALA A 231 18.08 18.23 -13.47
CA ALA A 231 19.09 19.22 -13.80
C ALA A 231 19.90 18.91 -15.08
N GLU A 232 19.90 17.64 -15.52
CA GLU A 232 20.72 17.17 -16.65
C GLU A 232 19.91 16.57 -17.79
N GLY A 233 18.63 16.23 -17.55
CA GLY A 233 17.78 15.50 -18.50
C GLY A 233 18.24 14.07 -18.79
N LYS A 234 19.21 13.55 -18.03
CA LYS A 234 19.85 12.25 -18.25
C LYS A 234 19.35 11.19 -17.28
N CYS A 235 19.24 9.96 -17.77
CA CYS A 235 18.94 8.82 -16.94
C CYS A 235 20.12 8.46 -16.01
N LYS A 236 19.84 8.24 -14.73
CA LYS A 236 20.83 7.93 -13.68
C LYS A 236 20.37 6.78 -12.79
N PRO A 237 21.30 6.08 -12.11
CA PRO A 237 20.96 5.12 -11.06
C PRO A 237 20.13 5.76 -9.94
N TYR A 238 19.14 5.01 -9.46
CA TYR A 238 18.24 5.38 -8.38
C TYR A 238 18.55 4.57 -7.12
N SER A 239 18.73 5.29 -6.01
CA SER A 239 19.12 4.72 -4.72
C SER A 239 17.98 3.93 -4.09
N VAL A 240 18.32 2.95 -3.26
CA VAL A 240 17.36 2.33 -2.33
C VAL A 240 16.78 3.36 -1.35
N GLY A 241 17.51 4.43 -1.06
CA GLY A 241 17.07 5.48 -0.13
C GLY A 241 18.00 5.58 1.08
N HIS A 242 17.41 5.54 2.27
CA HIS A 242 18.12 5.75 3.54
C HIS A 242 19.25 4.71 3.71
N LYS A 243 20.51 5.18 3.68
CA LYS A 243 21.61 4.40 4.22
C LYS A 243 21.45 4.43 5.74
N ALA A 244 21.37 3.26 6.37
CA ALA A 244 21.60 3.21 7.81
C ALA A 244 22.92 3.91 8.10
N ILE A 245 22.93 4.86 9.05
CA ILE A 245 24.18 5.44 9.52
C ILE A 245 24.97 4.27 10.09
N ALA A 246 26.02 3.86 9.40
CA ALA A 246 26.97 2.92 9.95
C ALA A 246 27.48 3.57 11.23
N ALA A 247 27.24 2.94 12.37
CA ALA A 247 27.92 3.33 13.58
C ALA A 247 29.42 3.20 13.28
N GLU A 248 30.12 4.33 13.21
CA GLU A 248 31.57 4.33 13.22
C GLU A 248 31.97 3.72 14.56
N VAL A 249 32.28 2.42 14.53
CA VAL A 249 32.95 1.75 15.63
C VAL A 249 34.34 2.36 15.68
N SER A 250 34.44 3.42 16.46
CA SER A 250 35.70 4.07 16.82
C SER A 250 36.54 3.06 17.61
N THR A 251 37.27 2.22 16.88
CA THR A 251 38.47 1.55 17.39
C THR A 251 39.58 2.59 17.45
N HIS A 252 39.48 3.50 18.42
CA HIS A 252 40.68 4.14 18.92
C HIS A 252 41.36 3.14 19.86
N ASP A 253 42.43 2.53 19.33
CA ASP A 253 43.37 1.72 20.09
C ASP A 253 43.89 2.49 21.31
N SER A 254 44.10 1.75 22.40
CA SER A 254 44.72 2.20 23.65
C SER A 254 45.87 1.27 24.03
#